data_AF-A0A967DE32-F1
#
_entry.id   AF-A0A967DE32-F1
#
_cell.length_a   1.000
_cell.length_b   1.000
_cell.length_c   1.000
_cell.angle_alpha   90.00
_cell.angle_beta   90.00
_cell.angle_gamma   90.00
#
_symmetry.space_group_name_H-M   'P 1'
#
loop_
_entity.id
_entity.type
_entity.pdbx_description
1 polymer ?
#
loop_
_entity_poly.entity_id
_entity_poly.type
_entity_poly.pdbx_seq_one_letter_code
_entity_poly.pdbx_strand_id
1 'polypeptide(L)'
;MVVKLGVIGGGRQNLLEGGQSVVEIHVVEEIERLCFGVRRLTSGNSGQNQCENLDEFHEVSDFHCTGICNTLLESTQIEKDMKHFLVLALPIMALAQNYTAQKTTDHGVDIIRLTDTAAGVEIAIAPSIGNRAYEMKVHGKNILYMPSPDVGELKKRPGLSGIPFLAPWANRMADGGFWANGKKYNFNGTLGSVRLPPTNIAIHGMLTSSDAWQVTEVAADANSAHVTSRFEFWKYPDLMANWPFAHEYEMTYKLSGGQLEVITTVLNKSTQPMPLAIGYHPYYVLPDVPRDEATAHIPAKTAVITDDKLVATGEMKPNDLPDPTPLRAPRTIDNGYTDLIRDTNGKSTFTFEGKGRKIEVVYGPKWIVAVVYSPANQQYICFEPMAAITNGPNVAHDGKYPAQQVLAPGAAWKESFWVKATGIQ
;
A
#
# COMPACT_ATOMS: atom_id res chain seq x y z
N MET A 1 -35.86 34.64 -23.18
CA MET A 1 -35.51 35.72 -22.24
C MET A 1 -34.29 36.44 -22.81
N VAL A 2 -34.26 37.77 -22.76
CA VAL A 2 -33.34 38.59 -23.58
C VAL A 2 -32.03 38.85 -22.85
N VAL A 3 -30.90 38.65 -23.54
CA VAL A 3 -29.77 39.58 -23.46
C VAL A 3 -29.40 39.96 -24.89
N LYS A 4 -29.43 41.25 -25.19
CA LYS A 4 -29.16 41.84 -26.50
C LYS A 4 -28.05 42.87 -26.30
N LEU A 5 -26.87 42.61 -26.86
CA LEU A 5 -25.82 43.59 -27.04
C LEU A 5 -25.10 43.23 -28.34
N GLY A 6 -25.22 44.11 -29.33
CA GLY A 6 -24.56 43.96 -30.62
C GLY A 6 -23.70 45.19 -30.89
N VAL A 7 -22.59 44.98 -31.59
CA VAL A 7 -21.85 46.04 -32.26
C VAL A 7 -21.59 45.58 -33.70
N ILE A 8 -21.85 46.49 -34.64
CA ILE A 8 -21.68 46.38 -36.10
C ILE A 8 -20.29 46.95 -36.41
N GLY A 9 -19.53 46.59 -37.44
CA GLY A 9 -19.56 45.58 -38.52
C GLY A 9 -18.08 45.43 -38.97
N GLY A 10 -17.65 44.77 -40.04
CA GLY A 10 -18.24 44.27 -41.28
C GLY A 10 -17.08 44.08 -42.27
N GLY A 11 -17.22 43.24 -43.30
CA GLY A 11 -16.11 42.95 -44.24
C GLY A 11 -16.20 41.53 -44.79
N ARG A 12 -15.95 41.34 -46.09
CA ARG A 12 -16.27 40.10 -46.82
C ARG A 12 -15.11 39.09 -46.86
N GLN A 13 -15.52 37.81 -46.88
CA GLN A 13 -14.94 36.65 -47.58
C GLN A 13 -13.59 36.83 -48.33
N ASN A 14 -12.65 35.89 -48.12
CA ASN A 14 -12.47 34.77 -49.06
C ASN A 14 -11.54 33.66 -48.53
N LEU A 15 -11.57 32.49 -49.18
CA LEU A 15 -10.69 31.34 -48.93
C LEU A 15 -9.29 31.53 -49.54
N LEU A 16 -8.26 30.90 -48.98
CA LEU A 16 -7.50 29.77 -49.59
C LEU A 16 -6.16 29.48 -48.86
N GLU A 17 -5.79 28.20 -48.89
CA GLU A 17 -4.43 27.60 -48.95
C GLU A 17 -3.25 28.06 -48.06
N GLY A 18 -2.64 27.06 -47.41
CA GLY A 18 -1.19 26.78 -47.57
C GLY A 18 -0.18 27.59 -46.74
N GLY A 19 0.54 26.91 -45.85
CA GLY A 19 1.75 27.47 -45.23
C GLY A 19 2.29 26.64 -44.07
N GLN A 20 3.49 26.08 -44.22
CA GLN A 20 4.24 25.48 -43.11
C GLN A 20 4.71 26.58 -42.15
N SER A 21 4.85 26.26 -40.86
CA SER A 21 5.61 27.09 -39.93
C SER A 21 6.39 26.18 -38.98
N VAL A 22 7.70 26.13 -39.21
CA VAL A 22 8.67 25.54 -38.29
C VAL A 22 8.81 26.46 -37.09
N VAL A 23 8.81 25.92 -35.88
CA VAL A 23 9.18 26.66 -34.67
C VAL A 23 10.44 26.02 -34.09
N GLU A 24 11.59 26.65 -34.36
CA GLU A 24 12.82 26.35 -33.65
C GLU A 24 12.71 26.82 -32.20
N ILE A 25 13.05 25.95 -31.25
CA ILE A 25 13.18 26.29 -29.84
C ILE A 25 14.65 26.58 -29.58
N HIS A 26 15.01 27.86 -29.50
CA HIS A 26 16.34 28.26 -29.05
C HIS A 26 16.46 28.09 -27.53
N VAL A 27 17.46 27.31 -27.11
CA VAL A 27 17.88 27.16 -25.71
C VAL A 27 19.22 27.88 -25.55
N VAL A 28 19.25 28.91 -24.71
CA VAL A 28 20.49 29.47 -24.13
C VAL A 28 20.21 29.83 -22.67
N GLU A 29 20.77 29.00 -21.80
CA GLU A 29 21.47 29.27 -20.55
C GLU A 29 21.36 30.65 -19.88
N GLU A 30 21.22 30.63 -18.56
CA GLU A 30 22.16 31.38 -17.71
C GLU A 30 22.44 30.60 -16.41
N ILE A 31 23.72 30.31 -16.18
CA ILE A 31 24.24 29.65 -14.97
C ILE A 31 24.83 30.76 -14.09
N GLU A 32 24.20 31.07 -12.95
CA GLU A 32 24.91 31.73 -11.86
C GLU A 32 24.22 31.57 -10.49
N ARG A 33 25.05 31.52 -9.43
CA ARG A 33 24.75 31.45 -7.97
C ARG A 33 24.87 30.08 -7.29
N LEU A 34 26.09 29.55 -7.33
CA LEU A 34 26.67 28.89 -6.16
C LEU A 34 27.42 29.93 -5.30
N CYS A 35 27.45 29.70 -3.98
CA CYS A 35 28.18 30.48 -2.97
C CYS A 35 27.74 31.94 -2.74
N PHE A 36 26.92 32.19 -1.70
CA PHE A 36 27.37 33.04 -0.59
C PHE A 36 26.63 32.70 0.72
N GLY A 37 27.36 32.77 1.84
CA GLY A 37 26.93 32.24 3.13
C GLY A 37 26.19 33.22 4.05
N VAL A 38 25.83 32.66 5.21
CA VAL A 38 25.15 33.32 6.33
C VAL A 38 25.86 34.60 6.82
N ARG A 39 25.12 35.71 6.97
CA ARG A 39 25.13 36.49 8.22
C ARG A 39 23.88 37.38 8.38
N ARG A 40 23.48 37.52 9.65
CA ARG A 40 22.38 38.34 10.19
C ARG A 40 22.99 39.35 11.17
N LEU A 41 22.24 40.39 11.56
CA LEU A 41 22.49 41.49 12.54
C LEU A 41 22.49 42.87 11.86
N THR A 42 22.05 43.96 12.48
CA THR A 42 21.55 44.23 13.86
C THR A 42 20.04 44.63 13.83
N SER A 43 19.36 45.34 14.75
CA SER A 43 19.68 45.91 16.07
C SER A 43 18.45 46.04 17.00
N GLY A 44 18.58 45.65 18.28
CA GLY A 44 17.91 46.28 19.45
C GLY A 44 16.94 45.38 20.23
N ASN A 45 16.92 45.37 21.57
CA ASN A 45 17.67 46.18 22.55
C ASN A 45 17.84 45.45 23.91
N SER A 46 18.83 45.88 24.72
CA SER A 46 18.99 45.70 26.19
C SER A 46 18.88 44.31 26.85
N GLY A 47 19.98 43.88 27.50
CA GLY A 47 19.99 42.81 28.53
C GLY A 47 21.43 42.50 28.99
N GLN A 48 21.78 42.83 30.23
CA GLN A 48 23.15 42.69 30.77
C GLN A 48 23.48 41.23 31.17
N ASN A 49 24.69 40.75 30.86
CA ASN A 49 25.71 40.46 31.88
C ASN A 49 27.00 39.83 31.30
N GLN A 50 28.13 40.48 31.63
CA GLN A 50 29.50 39.98 31.82
C GLN A 50 30.00 38.73 31.04
N CYS A 51 31.04 38.94 30.23
CA CYS A 51 32.13 37.98 30.00
C CYS A 51 33.47 38.70 30.21
N GLU A 52 34.43 38.03 30.84
CA GLU A 52 35.82 38.49 30.95
C GLU A 52 36.74 37.62 30.08
N ASN A 53 37.75 38.25 29.47
CA ASN A 53 39.02 37.67 28.99
C ASN A 53 38.99 36.66 27.82
N LEU A 54 39.98 36.58 26.92
CA LEU A 54 41.11 37.47 26.56
C LEU A 54 41.60 37.10 25.14
N ASP A 55 42.48 37.91 24.56
CA ASP A 55 43.16 37.79 23.24
C ASP A 55 43.89 36.43 23.02
N GLU A 56 44.23 35.94 21.81
CA GLU A 56 45.28 36.43 20.90
C GLU A 56 45.34 35.71 19.51
N PHE A 57 45.85 36.44 18.51
CA PHE A 57 46.63 36.09 17.28
C PHE A 57 46.66 34.67 16.65
N HIS A 58 46.48 34.59 15.31
CA HIS A 58 47.61 34.55 14.34
C HIS A 58 47.17 34.64 12.85
N GLU A 59 47.99 35.28 12.01
CA GLU A 59 47.88 35.32 10.53
C GLU A 59 48.46 34.06 9.85
N VAL A 60 48.23 33.86 8.53
CA VAL A 60 49.31 33.90 7.49
C VAL A 60 48.82 33.60 6.04
N SER A 61 49.27 34.45 5.10
CA SER A 61 49.47 34.33 3.63
C SER A 61 48.31 34.08 2.64
N ASP A 62 48.08 35.10 1.80
CA ASP A 62 47.67 35.00 0.38
C ASP A 62 48.73 34.35 -0.52
N PHE A 63 48.35 33.97 -1.76
CA PHE A 63 49.10 34.43 -2.94
C PHE A 63 48.24 34.55 -4.22
N HIS A 64 48.58 35.54 -5.06
CA HIS A 64 47.84 35.96 -6.25
C HIS A 64 48.37 35.36 -7.58
N CYS A 65 47.58 35.48 -8.65
CA CYS A 65 47.87 35.01 -10.01
C CYS A 65 48.13 36.18 -10.97
N THR A 66 49.11 36.12 -11.90
CA THR A 66 49.20 36.94 -13.15
C THR A 66 50.37 36.53 -14.09
N GLY A 67 50.26 36.82 -15.41
CA GLY A 67 51.39 36.86 -16.38
C GLY A 67 51.35 35.81 -17.52
N ILE A 68 50.65 36.00 -18.65
CA ILE A 68 50.98 36.80 -19.87
C ILE A 68 51.90 36.10 -20.92
N CYS A 69 51.23 35.56 -21.95
CA CYS A 69 51.44 35.68 -23.42
C CYS A 69 52.82 35.57 -24.14
N ASN A 70 52.83 34.66 -25.13
CA ASN A 70 53.46 34.69 -26.48
C ASN A 70 54.99 34.64 -26.71
N THR A 71 55.41 33.56 -27.39
CA THR A 71 56.37 33.61 -28.51
C THR A 71 56.03 32.51 -29.55
N LEU A 72 56.43 32.68 -30.81
CA LEU A 72 55.96 31.92 -31.99
C LEU A 72 57.03 30.97 -32.57
N LEU A 73 56.54 29.92 -33.26
CA LEU A 73 57.13 29.20 -34.42
C LEU A 73 58.44 28.38 -34.25
N GLU A 74 58.31 27.06 -34.45
CA GLU A 74 59.14 26.15 -35.29
C GLU A 74 58.52 24.72 -35.20
N SER A 75 57.69 24.29 -36.16
CA SER A 75 58.02 23.59 -37.42
C SER A 75 58.28 22.07 -37.32
N THR A 76 57.34 21.30 -37.91
CA THR A 76 57.49 20.02 -38.64
C THR A 76 57.81 18.69 -37.91
N GLN A 77 57.04 17.68 -38.33
CA GLN A 77 57.29 16.22 -38.30
C GLN A 77 57.54 15.52 -36.95
N ILE A 78 56.60 14.65 -36.56
CA ILE A 78 56.74 13.18 -36.65
C ILE A 78 55.34 12.55 -36.53
N GLU A 79 54.79 12.09 -37.66
CA GLU A 79 53.79 11.02 -37.65
C GLU A 79 54.53 9.68 -37.62
N LYS A 80 54.31 8.89 -36.56
CA LYS A 80 54.27 7.40 -36.50
C LYS A 80 54.64 6.90 -35.10
N ASP A 81 53.63 6.56 -34.31
CA ASP A 81 53.53 5.24 -33.67
C ASP A 81 52.19 5.05 -32.94
N MET A 82 51.07 5.06 -33.69
CA MET A 82 49.76 4.68 -33.13
C MET A 82 49.62 3.14 -33.13
N LYS A 83 50.42 2.46 -32.30
CA LYS A 83 50.35 1.01 -32.12
C LYS A 83 49.34 0.64 -31.03
N HIS A 84 48.20 0.11 -31.47
CA HIS A 84 47.39 -0.87 -30.73
C HIS A 84 47.01 -0.52 -29.27
N PHE A 85 46.23 0.55 -29.08
CA PHE A 85 45.33 0.56 -27.92
C PHE A 85 44.11 -0.31 -28.26
N LEU A 86 44.15 -1.58 -27.87
CA LEU A 86 43.01 -2.48 -27.95
C LEU A 86 41.96 -1.99 -26.95
N VAL A 87 41.00 -1.19 -27.42
CA VAL A 87 39.81 -0.85 -26.64
C VAL A 87 39.00 -2.13 -26.46
N LEU A 88 39.25 -2.82 -25.34
CA LEU A 88 38.38 -3.85 -24.82
C LEU A 88 37.03 -3.20 -24.52
N ALA A 89 36.13 -3.27 -25.51
CA ALA A 89 34.71 -3.08 -25.31
C ALA A 89 34.23 -4.22 -24.41
N LEU A 90 34.44 -4.06 -23.09
CA LEU A 90 33.77 -4.87 -22.09
C LEU A 90 32.27 -4.76 -22.39
N PRO A 91 31.57 -5.87 -22.66
CA PRO A 91 30.13 -5.81 -22.72
C PRO A 91 29.68 -5.33 -21.36
N ILE A 92 28.99 -4.18 -21.33
CA ILE A 92 28.19 -3.82 -20.17
C ILE A 92 27.13 -4.91 -20.10
N MET A 93 27.41 -5.95 -19.31
CA MET A 93 26.39 -6.89 -18.90
C MET A 93 25.37 -6.04 -18.15
N ALA A 94 24.28 -5.71 -18.82
CA ALA A 94 23.07 -5.27 -18.14
C ALA A 94 22.72 -6.40 -17.18
N LEU A 95 23.05 -6.20 -15.89
CA LEU A 95 22.57 -7.07 -14.84
C LEU A 95 21.06 -7.08 -14.99
N ALA A 96 20.51 -8.22 -15.39
CA ALA A 96 19.08 -8.36 -15.58
C ALA A 96 18.43 -7.97 -14.24
N GLN A 97 17.67 -6.87 -14.24
CA GLN A 97 17.08 -6.36 -13.01
C GLN A 97 16.06 -7.41 -12.55
N ASN A 98 16.38 -8.13 -11.48
CA ASN A 98 15.55 -9.22 -10.99
C ASN A 98 14.13 -8.75 -10.63
N TYR A 99 13.99 -7.46 -10.29
CA TYR A 99 12.72 -6.83 -9.95
C TYR A 99 12.20 -5.96 -11.08
N THR A 100 10.90 -6.08 -11.38
CA THR A 100 10.21 -5.11 -12.24
C THR A 100 8.86 -4.72 -11.65
N ALA A 101 8.44 -3.48 -11.92
CA ALA A 101 7.13 -2.97 -11.57
C ALA A 101 6.54 -2.27 -12.81
N GLN A 102 5.41 -2.77 -13.32
CA GLN A 102 4.88 -2.38 -14.63
C GLN A 102 3.39 -2.01 -14.55
N LYS A 103 3.03 -0.84 -15.09
CA LYS A 103 1.65 -0.51 -15.46
C LYS A 103 1.31 -1.22 -16.76
N THR A 104 0.26 -2.03 -16.76
CA THR A 104 -0.19 -2.78 -17.95
C THR A 104 -1.70 -3.04 -17.88
N THR A 105 -2.26 -3.68 -18.89
CA THR A 105 -3.68 -4.03 -18.96
C THR A 105 -3.84 -5.55 -19.06
N ASP A 106 -4.77 -6.11 -18.29
CA ASP A 106 -5.15 -7.52 -18.31
C ASP A 106 -6.67 -7.64 -18.46
N HIS A 107 -7.13 -8.36 -19.49
CA HIS A 107 -8.57 -8.52 -19.84
C HIS A 107 -9.39 -7.20 -19.83
N GLY A 108 -8.78 -6.08 -20.24
CA GLY A 108 -9.41 -4.76 -20.28
C GLY A 108 -9.45 -4.01 -18.93
N VAL A 109 -8.70 -4.48 -17.93
CA VAL A 109 -8.51 -3.83 -16.63
C VAL A 109 -7.07 -3.37 -16.49
N ASP A 110 -6.87 -2.10 -16.11
CA ASP A 110 -5.54 -1.61 -15.77
C ASP A 110 -5.07 -2.23 -14.45
N ILE A 111 -3.89 -2.84 -14.50
CA ILE A 111 -3.25 -3.54 -13.41
C ILE A 111 -1.81 -3.06 -13.22
N ILE A 112 -1.28 -3.29 -12.02
CA ILE A 112 0.15 -3.24 -11.78
C ILE A 112 0.67 -4.67 -11.63
N ARG A 113 1.72 -5.01 -12.37
CA ARG A 113 2.47 -6.25 -12.19
C ARG A 113 3.77 -5.96 -11.47
N LEU A 114 4.02 -6.66 -10.37
CA LEU A 114 5.32 -6.73 -9.70
C LEU A 114 5.93 -8.11 -9.98
N THR A 115 7.21 -8.17 -10.31
CA THR A 115 7.91 -9.44 -10.58
C THR A 115 9.23 -9.47 -9.82
N ASP A 116 9.56 -10.64 -9.27
CA ASP A 116 10.87 -11.06 -8.77
C ASP A 116 11.28 -12.30 -9.58
N THR A 117 12.07 -12.08 -10.63
CA THR A 117 12.49 -13.13 -11.57
C THR A 117 13.40 -14.16 -10.92
N ALA A 118 14.20 -13.76 -9.92
CA ALA A 118 15.11 -14.66 -9.22
C ALA A 118 14.36 -15.63 -8.30
N ALA A 119 13.29 -15.17 -7.64
CA ALA A 119 12.40 -16.02 -6.85
C ALA A 119 11.28 -16.68 -7.69
N GLY A 120 11.13 -16.33 -8.96
CA GLY A 120 10.04 -16.79 -9.82
C GLY A 120 8.65 -16.34 -9.34
N VAL A 121 8.56 -15.15 -8.71
CA VAL A 121 7.33 -14.63 -8.12
C VAL A 121 6.76 -13.48 -8.96
N GLU A 122 5.46 -13.51 -9.23
CA GLU A 122 4.72 -12.43 -9.88
C GLU A 122 3.47 -12.08 -9.08
N ILE A 123 3.13 -10.79 -9.01
CA ILE A 123 1.95 -10.29 -8.30
C ILE A 123 1.19 -9.35 -9.22
N ALA A 124 -0.12 -9.55 -9.36
CA ALA A 124 -0.99 -8.65 -10.10
C ALA A 124 -1.96 -7.93 -9.15
N ILE A 125 -1.93 -6.60 -9.20
CA ILE A 125 -2.76 -5.70 -8.40
C ILE A 125 -3.72 -4.98 -9.33
N ALA A 126 -5.00 -4.92 -8.98
CA ALA A 126 -6.02 -4.17 -9.71
C ALA A 126 -6.46 -2.95 -8.87
N PRO A 127 -5.88 -1.74 -9.11
CA PRO A 127 -6.30 -0.50 -8.46
C PRO A 127 -7.81 -0.27 -8.54
N SER A 128 -8.40 -0.51 -9.72
CA SER A 128 -9.83 -0.29 -9.96
C SER A 128 -10.79 -1.35 -9.36
N ILE A 129 -10.29 -2.26 -8.51
CA ILE A 129 -11.09 -3.30 -7.82
C ILE A 129 -10.70 -3.35 -6.33
N GLY A 130 -10.76 -2.20 -5.66
CA GLY A 130 -10.42 -2.05 -4.24
C GLY A 130 -8.92 -2.08 -3.95
N ASN A 131 -8.07 -1.71 -4.92
CA ASN A 131 -6.62 -1.85 -4.88
C ASN A 131 -6.14 -3.26 -4.50
N ARG A 132 -6.84 -4.28 -4.97
CA ARG A 132 -6.65 -5.67 -4.59
C ARG A 132 -5.51 -6.34 -5.35
N ALA A 133 -4.57 -6.97 -4.65
CA ALA A 133 -3.76 -8.03 -5.24
C ALA A 133 -4.65 -9.26 -5.50
N TYR A 134 -4.95 -9.57 -6.77
CA TYR A 134 -5.87 -10.65 -7.15
C TYR A 134 -5.15 -11.95 -7.52
N GLU A 135 -3.85 -11.86 -7.82
CA GLU A 135 -2.99 -12.99 -8.18
C GLU A 135 -1.61 -12.82 -7.55
N MET A 136 -1.07 -13.92 -7.02
CA MET A 136 0.34 -14.06 -6.63
C MET A 136 0.81 -15.43 -7.13
N LYS A 137 1.55 -15.43 -8.25
CA LYS A 137 2.14 -16.63 -8.85
C LYS A 137 3.51 -16.89 -8.27
N VAL A 138 3.80 -18.16 -8.00
CA VAL A 138 5.11 -18.66 -7.59
C VAL A 138 5.45 -19.80 -8.55
N HIS A 139 6.48 -19.61 -9.37
CA HIS A 139 6.81 -20.47 -10.53
C HIS A 139 5.57 -20.75 -11.42
N GLY A 140 4.77 -19.71 -11.68
CA GLY A 140 3.55 -19.79 -12.50
C GLY A 140 2.31 -20.34 -11.81
N LYS A 141 2.42 -20.88 -10.59
CA LYS A 141 1.29 -21.41 -9.79
C LYS A 141 0.71 -20.29 -8.90
N ASN A 142 -0.55 -19.91 -9.11
CA ASN A 142 -1.21 -18.89 -8.29
C ASN A 142 -1.56 -19.43 -6.90
N ILE A 143 -1.10 -18.76 -5.83
CA ILE A 143 -1.38 -19.10 -4.44
C ILE A 143 -2.61 -18.41 -3.86
N LEU A 144 -3.22 -17.49 -4.62
CA LEU A 144 -4.44 -16.79 -4.23
C LEU A 144 -5.67 -17.42 -4.88
N TYR A 145 -6.73 -17.61 -4.10
CA TYR A 145 -8.01 -18.08 -4.64
C TYR A 145 -8.62 -17.00 -5.55
N MET A 146 -8.88 -17.39 -6.79
CA MET A 146 -9.46 -16.54 -7.81
C MET A 146 -10.51 -17.33 -8.60
N PRO A 147 -11.81 -17.24 -8.24
CA PRO A 147 -12.87 -18.04 -8.86
C PRO A 147 -13.41 -17.44 -10.16
N SER A 148 -13.16 -16.15 -10.42
CA SER A 148 -13.48 -15.53 -11.71
C SER A 148 -12.47 -16.01 -12.77
N PRO A 149 -12.87 -16.25 -14.03
CA PRO A 149 -11.95 -16.70 -15.09
C PRO A 149 -10.77 -15.74 -15.33
N ASP A 150 -11.04 -14.44 -15.18
CA ASP A 150 -10.08 -13.36 -15.38
C ASP A 150 -10.48 -12.11 -14.57
N VAL A 151 -9.61 -11.09 -14.58
CA VAL A 151 -9.80 -9.82 -13.86
C VAL A 151 -10.89 -8.93 -14.48
N GLY A 152 -11.19 -9.08 -15.77
CA GLY A 152 -12.28 -8.38 -16.46
C GLY A 152 -13.65 -8.87 -16.00
N GLU A 153 -13.85 -10.19 -15.85
CA GLU A 153 -15.06 -10.75 -15.23
C GLU A 153 -15.15 -10.41 -13.73
N LEU A 154 -14.02 -10.35 -13.01
CA LEU A 154 -14.00 -9.85 -11.62
C LEU A 154 -14.49 -8.41 -11.53
N LYS A 155 -14.06 -7.53 -12.45
CA LYS A 155 -14.50 -6.13 -12.48
C LYS A 155 -16.00 -5.99 -12.74
N LYS A 156 -16.57 -6.85 -13.60
CA LYS A 156 -18.02 -6.89 -13.89
C LYS A 156 -18.84 -7.45 -12.72
N ARG A 157 -18.31 -8.43 -11.99
CA ARG A 157 -18.98 -9.11 -10.87
C ARG A 157 -18.02 -9.30 -9.69
N PRO A 158 -17.74 -8.24 -8.91
CA PRO A 158 -16.75 -8.30 -7.84
C PRO A 158 -17.22 -9.19 -6.69
N GLY A 159 -16.62 -10.38 -6.58
CA GLY A 159 -16.64 -11.21 -5.38
C GLY A 159 -15.50 -10.87 -4.43
N LEU A 160 -15.41 -11.57 -3.29
CA LEU A 160 -14.21 -11.61 -2.46
C LEU A 160 -13.29 -12.73 -2.96
N SER A 161 -12.04 -12.39 -3.23
CA SER A 161 -10.98 -13.23 -3.81
C SER A 161 -9.65 -12.49 -3.69
N GLY A 162 -8.51 -13.17 -3.87
CA GLY A 162 -7.21 -12.51 -3.76
C GLY A 162 -6.94 -11.98 -2.34
N ILE A 163 -6.51 -10.71 -2.25
CA ILE A 163 -6.26 -9.96 -1.01
C ILE A 163 -7.15 -8.70 -0.98
N PRO A 164 -8.46 -8.80 -0.64
CA PRO A 164 -9.34 -7.65 -0.48
C PRO A 164 -8.98 -6.84 0.77
N PHE A 165 -8.96 -5.52 0.65
CA PHE A 165 -8.89 -4.62 1.79
C PHE A 165 -10.28 -4.34 2.36
N LEU A 166 -10.40 -4.43 3.69
CA LEU A 166 -11.65 -4.27 4.43
C LEU A 166 -11.60 -2.95 5.20
N ALA A 167 -12.32 -1.95 4.68
CA ALA A 167 -12.30 -0.60 5.23
C ALA A 167 -13.62 0.15 4.96
N PRO A 168 -14.08 1.01 5.90
CA PRO A 168 -13.38 1.41 7.13
C PRO A 168 -13.51 0.45 8.32
N TRP A 169 -14.29 -0.63 8.16
CA TRP A 169 -14.32 -1.75 9.10
C TRP A 169 -14.14 -3.10 8.40
N ALA A 170 -13.58 -4.06 9.13
CA ALA A 170 -13.46 -5.46 8.77
C ALA A 170 -14.56 -6.30 9.41
N ASN A 171 -14.85 -7.44 8.77
CA ASN A 171 -15.90 -8.37 9.17
C ASN A 171 -17.26 -7.66 9.43
N ARG A 172 -18.07 -8.17 10.36
CA ARG A 172 -19.43 -7.70 10.64
C ARG A 172 -19.45 -6.45 11.53
N MET A 173 -20.41 -5.57 11.27
CA MET A 173 -20.80 -4.45 12.13
C MET A 173 -22.32 -4.54 12.38
N ALA A 174 -22.71 -4.71 13.64
CA ALA A 174 -24.08 -4.98 14.04
C ALA A 174 -24.95 -3.72 14.12
N ASP A 175 -26.25 -3.91 14.37
CA ASP A 175 -27.24 -2.87 14.66
C ASP A 175 -27.29 -1.68 13.68
N GLY A 176 -26.94 -1.94 12.42
CA GLY A 176 -26.96 -0.97 11.33
C GLY A 176 -26.06 0.24 11.55
N GLY A 177 -24.97 0.11 12.31
CA GLY A 177 -24.12 1.25 12.61
C GLY A 177 -23.04 0.96 13.64
N PHE A 178 -22.35 2.01 14.09
CA PHE A 178 -21.29 1.88 15.08
C PHE A 178 -21.29 3.02 16.09
N TRP A 179 -20.76 2.76 17.28
CA TRP A 179 -20.51 3.78 18.30
C TRP A 179 -19.09 4.32 18.20
N ALA A 180 -18.95 5.65 18.33
CA ALA A 180 -17.67 6.32 18.52
C ALA A 180 -17.87 7.64 19.28
N ASN A 181 -16.94 7.99 20.17
CA ASN A 181 -16.95 9.25 20.94
C ASN A 181 -18.30 9.51 21.66
N GLY A 182 -18.89 8.47 22.24
CA GLY A 182 -20.19 8.54 22.95
C GLY A 182 -21.43 8.69 22.06
N LYS A 183 -21.29 8.62 20.72
CA LYS A 183 -22.39 8.80 19.76
C LYS A 183 -22.53 7.56 18.86
N LYS A 184 -23.79 7.15 18.60
CA LYS A 184 -24.10 6.16 17.57
C LYS A 184 -24.16 6.83 16.20
N TYR A 185 -23.50 6.21 15.23
CA TYR A 185 -23.53 6.54 13.82
C TYR A 185 -24.25 5.41 13.09
N ASN A 186 -25.48 5.67 12.66
CA ASN A 186 -26.25 4.71 11.86
C ASN A 186 -25.82 4.80 10.40
N PHE A 187 -25.65 3.65 9.75
CA PHE A 187 -25.42 3.56 8.32
C PHE A 187 -26.67 3.96 7.53
N ASN A 188 -26.48 4.70 6.44
CA ASN A 188 -27.51 5.02 5.48
C ASN A 188 -27.38 4.13 4.24
N GLY A 189 -28.03 2.97 4.28
CA GLY A 189 -28.05 2.04 3.14
C GLY A 189 -28.76 2.56 1.89
N THR A 190 -29.47 3.70 1.95
CA THR A 190 -30.12 4.29 0.75
C THR A 190 -29.13 4.98 -0.19
N LEU A 191 -27.91 5.27 0.28
CA LEU A 191 -26.83 5.88 -0.52
C LEU A 191 -26.07 4.87 -1.38
N GLY A 192 -26.33 3.57 -1.25
CA GLY A 192 -25.65 2.50 -1.99
C GLY A 192 -24.20 2.21 -1.56
N SER A 193 -23.55 3.12 -0.83
CA SER A 193 -22.19 2.96 -0.29
C SER A 193 -22.05 1.88 0.78
N VAL A 194 -23.11 1.58 1.53
CA VAL A 194 -23.17 0.47 2.50
C VAL A 194 -24.30 -0.49 2.15
N ARG A 195 -23.97 -1.79 2.02
CA ARG A 195 -24.97 -2.85 1.89
C ARG A 195 -25.52 -3.25 3.26
N LEU A 196 -26.75 -2.85 3.56
CA LEU A 196 -27.50 -3.32 4.73
C LEU A 196 -28.44 -4.48 4.35
N PRO A 197 -28.19 -5.72 4.80
CA PRO A 197 -29.14 -6.82 4.66
C PRO A 197 -30.31 -6.69 5.66
N PRO A 198 -31.40 -7.48 5.51
CA PRO A 198 -32.53 -7.47 6.45
C PRO A 198 -32.17 -7.81 7.91
N THR A 199 -31.04 -8.47 8.16
CA THR A 199 -30.50 -8.73 9.50
C THR A 199 -29.90 -7.48 10.16
N ASN A 200 -29.77 -6.37 9.42
CA ASN A 200 -29.16 -5.11 9.84
C ASN A 200 -27.69 -5.23 10.28
N ILE A 201 -26.96 -6.23 9.75
CA ILE A 201 -25.53 -6.44 9.99
C ILE A 201 -24.78 -6.12 8.69
N ALA A 202 -24.08 -4.99 8.67
CA ALA A 202 -23.19 -4.63 7.57
C ALA A 202 -21.91 -5.47 7.63
N ILE A 203 -21.22 -5.71 6.52
CA ILE A 203 -20.02 -6.55 6.50
C ILE A 203 -18.96 -6.02 5.52
N HIS A 204 -17.68 -6.13 5.90
CA HIS A 204 -16.50 -5.87 5.06
C HIS A 204 -16.28 -4.42 4.56
N GLY A 205 -16.94 -3.44 5.15
CA GLY A 205 -16.71 -2.03 4.82
C GLY A 205 -17.37 -1.59 3.52
N MET A 206 -16.70 -0.66 2.82
CA MET A 206 -17.18 0.02 1.62
C MET A 206 -16.16 0.00 0.45
N LEU A 207 -14.91 -0.43 0.69
CA LEU A 207 -13.81 -0.27 -0.26
C LEU A 207 -13.39 -1.53 -1.03
N THR A 208 -13.98 -2.70 -0.73
CA THR A 208 -13.55 -4.03 -1.23
C THR A 208 -13.52 -4.18 -2.76
N SER A 209 -14.27 -3.36 -3.48
CA SER A 209 -14.30 -3.29 -4.94
C SER A 209 -14.31 -1.85 -5.47
N SER A 210 -13.85 -0.88 -4.66
CA SER A 210 -13.86 0.53 -5.05
C SER A 210 -12.86 0.81 -6.17
N ASP A 211 -13.28 1.53 -7.20
CA ASP A 211 -12.42 1.93 -8.33
C ASP A 211 -11.65 3.25 -8.08
N ALA A 212 -12.07 4.01 -7.06
CA ALA A 212 -11.55 5.32 -6.68
C ALA A 212 -10.12 5.37 -6.06
N TRP A 213 -9.35 4.28 -6.11
CA TRP A 213 -7.95 4.25 -5.66
C TRP A 213 -7.02 4.91 -6.69
N GLN A 214 -6.10 5.76 -6.23
CA GLN A 214 -5.14 6.45 -7.09
C GLN A 214 -3.73 5.88 -6.89
N VAL A 215 -3.15 5.31 -7.94
CA VAL A 215 -1.74 4.86 -7.93
C VAL A 215 -0.82 6.08 -7.93
N THR A 216 -0.07 6.28 -6.84
CA THR A 216 0.86 7.39 -6.65
C THR A 216 2.29 7.05 -7.06
N GLU A 217 2.72 5.80 -6.92
CA GLU A 217 4.06 5.34 -7.30
C GLU A 217 4.02 3.91 -7.86
N VAL A 218 4.86 3.63 -8.86
CA VAL A 218 5.21 2.29 -9.36
C VAL A 218 6.70 2.32 -9.67
N ALA A 219 7.50 1.52 -8.96
CA ALA A 219 8.96 1.55 -9.07
C ALA A 219 9.59 0.19 -8.77
N ALA A 220 10.81 -0.02 -9.26
CA ALA A 220 11.64 -1.18 -8.92
C ALA A 220 13.12 -0.79 -8.92
N ASP A 221 13.89 -1.38 -8.02
CA ASP A 221 15.33 -1.22 -7.89
C ASP A 221 16.05 -2.59 -7.92
N ALA A 222 17.30 -2.67 -7.45
CA ALA A 222 18.03 -3.93 -7.37
C ALA A 222 17.55 -4.87 -6.24
N ASN A 223 16.70 -4.38 -5.32
CA ASN A 223 16.33 -5.04 -4.07
C ASN A 223 14.83 -5.37 -3.98
N SER A 224 13.97 -4.65 -4.71
CA SER A 224 12.52 -4.81 -4.65
C SER A 224 11.78 -4.18 -5.84
N ALA A 225 10.52 -4.58 -6.00
CA ALA A 225 9.51 -3.91 -6.83
C ALA A 225 8.33 -3.48 -5.95
N HIS A 226 7.73 -2.31 -6.18
CA HIS A 226 6.56 -1.87 -5.42
C HIS A 226 5.57 -1.01 -6.22
N VAL A 227 4.35 -0.97 -5.70
CA VAL A 227 3.30 -0.01 -6.04
C VAL A 227 2.76 0.61 -4.78
N THR A 228 2.57 1.93 -4.77
CA THR A 228 1.85 2.67 -3.74
C THR A 228 0.58 3.28 -4.34
N SER A 229 -0.54 3.11 -3.62
CA SER A 229 -1.83 3.68 -3.95
C SER A 229 -2.42 4.44 -2.76
N ARG A 230 -3.16 5.53 -3.02
CA ARG A 230 -3.82 6.36 -2.00
C ARG A 230 -5.33 6.41 -2.22
N PHE A 231 -6.08 6.47 -1.14
CA PHE A 231 -7.53 6.66 -1.11
C PHE A 231 -7.90 7.78 -0.13
N GLU A 232 -8.33 8.92 -0.66
CA GLU A 232 -8.74 10.08 0.14
C GLU A 232 -10.22 9.98 0.51
N PHE A 233 -10.53 9.18 1.52
CA PHE A 233 -11.91 8.83 1.91
C PHE A 233 -12.82 10.05 2.14
N TRP A 234 -12.26 11.13 2.70
CA TRP A 234 -12.97 12.38 2.94
C TRP A 234 -13.51 13.07 1.69
N LYS A 235 -13.05 12.71 0.47
CA LYS A 235 -13.55 13.26 -0.80
C LYS A 235 -14.89 12.69 -1.25
N TYR A 236 -15.41 11.66 -0.59
CA TYR A 236 -16.63 10.94 -1.00
C TYR A 236 -17.76 11.13 0.02
N PRO A 237 -18.72 12.05 -0.22
CA PRO A 237 -19.80 12.34 0.73
C PRO A 237 -20.62 11.12 1.16
N ASP A 238 -20.92 10.20 0.24
CA ASP A 238 -21.72 9.00 0.53
C ASP A 238 -20.97 7.97 1.40
N LEU A 239 -19.63 7.97 1.36
CA LEU A 239 -18.80 7.19 2.27
C LEU A 239 -18.71 7.90 3.64
N MET A 240 -18.48 9.21 3.63
CA MET A 240 -18.43 10.05 4.83
C MET A 240 -19.75 10.06 5.62
N ALA A 241 -20.90 9.96 4.96
CA ALA A 241 -22.20 9.82 5.61
C ALA A 241 -22.31 8.54 6.45
N ASN A 242 -21.55 7.50 6.10
CA ASN A 242 -21.53 6.20 6.77
C ASN A 242 -20.32 6.03 7.71
N TRP A 243 -19.26 6.82 7.54
CA TRP A 243 -18.10 6.84 8.44
C TRP A 243 -17.54 8.27 8.55
N PRO A 244 -18.13 9.14 9.41
CA PRO A 244 -17.93 10.60 9.36
C PRO A 244 -16.63 11.08 10.02
N PHE A 245 -15.54 10.40 9.74
CA PHE A 245 -14.19 10.80 10.10
C PHE A 245 -13.44 11.12 8.81
N ALA A 246 -13.01 12.36 8.61
CA ALA A 246 -12.13 12.69 7.50
C ALA A 246 -10.81 11.91 7.69
N HIS A 247 -10.51 10.97 6.80
CA HIS A 247 -9.30 10.15 6.87
C HIS A 247 -8.83 9.75 5.48
N GLU A 248 -7.65 9.16 5.42
CA GLU A 248 -7.03 8.69 4.18
C GLU A 248 -6.34 7.36 4.40
N TYR A 249 -6.28 6.56 3.34
CA TYR A 249 -5.50 5.34 3.26
C TYR A 249 -4.35 5.52 2.28
N GLU A 250 -3.18 4.99 2.64
CA GLU A 250 -2.08 4.72 1.71
C GLU A 250 -1.73 3.24 1.84
N MET A 251 -1.56 2.55 0.71
CA MET A 251 -1.29 1.12 0.67
C MET A 251 -0.15 0.85 -0.30
N THR A 252 0.89 0.17 0.18
CA THR A 252 2.03 -0.24 -0.64
C THR A 252 2.10 -1.76 -0.70
N TYR A 253 2.05 -2.32 -1.91
CA TYR A 253 2.48 -3.70 -2.17
C TYR A 253 3.94 -3.66 -2.57
N LYS A 254 4.81 -4.35 -1.82
CA LYS A 254 6.25 -4.45 -2.07
C LYS A 254 6.67 -5.91 -2.18
N LEU A 255 7.34 -6.28 -3.26
CA LEU A 255 7.90 -7.60 -3.51
C LEU A 255 9.42 -7.56 -3.34
N SER A 256 9.96 -8.43 -2.49
CA SER A 256 11.41 -8.59 -2.26
C SER A 256 11.73 -10.00 -1.77
N GLY A 257 12.70 -10.69 -2.38
CA GLY A 257 13.14 -12.02 -1.95
C GLY A 257 12.04 -13.09 -1.97
N GLY A 258 11.16 -13.03 -2.98
CA GLY A 258 9.97 -13.88 -3.10
C GLY A 258 8.89 -13.66 -2.04
N GLN A 259 8.99 -12.61 -1.21
CA GLN A 259 7.99 -12.25 -0.21
C GLN A 259 7.25 -10.97 -0.63
N LEU A 260 5.92 -11.01 -0.57
CA LEU A 260 5.07 -9.83 -0.63
C LEU A 260 4.98 -9.21 0.77
N GLU A 261 5.19 -7.91 0.89
CA GLU A 261 4.80 -7.06 2.01
C GLU A 261 3.62 -6.19 1.59
N VAL A 262 2.58 -6.14 2.42
CA VAL A 262 1.43 -5.24 2.28
C VAL A 262 1.46 -4.24 3.42
N ILE A 263 1.92 -3.03 3.10
CA ILE A 263 2.06 -1.91 4.04
C ILE A 263 0.78 -1.08 3.99
N THR A 264 0.16 -0.81 5.13
CA THR A 264 -1.05 0.02 5.22
C THR A 264 -0.81 1.19 6.16
N THR A 265 -1.04 2.41 5.68
CA THR A 265 -1.08 3.63 6.49
C THR A 265 -2.51 4.17 6.52
N VAL A 266 -3.01 4.55 7.69
CA VAL A 266 -4.28 5.28 7.89
C VAL A 266 -3.95 6.61 8.57
N LEU A 267 -4.35 7.73 7.97
CA LEU A 267 -4.18 9.06 8.54
C LEU A 267 -5.54 9.63 8.96
N ASN A 268 -5.73 9.92 10.26
CA ASN A 268 -6.92 10.62 10.73
C ASN A 268 -6.77 12.13 10.54
N LYS A 269 -7.51 12.71 9.58
CA LYS A 269 -7.56 14.15 9.29
C LYS A 269 -8.78 14.85 9.92
N SER A 270 -9.57 14.12 10.72
CA SER A 270 -10.72 14.68 11.42
C SER A 270 -10.30 15.34 12.73
N THR A 271 -11.18 16.16 13.29
CA THR A 271 -10.99 16.79 14.62
C THR A 271 -11.35 15.87 15.79
N GLN A 272 -11.67 14.60 15.53
CA GLN A 272 -12.16 13.65 16.53
C GLN A 272 -11.34 12.35 16.54
N PRO A 273 -11.22 11.65 17.67
CA PRO A 273 -10.63 10.31 17.70
C PRO A 273 -11.44 9.35 16.81
N MET A 274 -10.78 8.63 15.90
CA MET A 274 -11.42 7.69 14.97
C MET A 274 -11.13 6.25 15.41
N PRO A 275 -12.14 5.38 15.61
CA PRO A 275 -11.89 3.96 15.87
C PRO A 275 -11.24 3.30 14.65
N LEU A 276 -10.27 2.42 14.87
CA LEU A 276 -9.62 1.66 13.82
C LEU A 276 -10.17 0.23 13.80
N ALA A 277 -10.94 -0.10 12.77
CA ALA A 277 -11.55 -1.42 12.61
C ALA A 277 -11.16 -2.12 11.30
N ILE A 278 -10.16 -1.60 10.57
CA ILE A 278 -9.75 -2.13 9.26
C ILE A 278 -9.13 -3.55 9.32
N GLY A 279 -9.02 -4.18 8.17
CA GLY A 279 -8.33 -5.46 8.01
C GLY A 279 -8.22 -5.87 6.54
N TYR A 280 -7.84 -7.12 6.30
CA TYR A 280 -7.82 -7.74 4.97
C TYR A 280 -8.52 -9.09 4.99
N HIS A 281 -8.97 -9.57 3.83
CA HIS A 281 -9.56 -10.90 3.68
C HIS A 281 -8.78 -11.82 2.72
N PRO A 282 -7.47 -12.08 2.92
CA PRO A 282 -6.68 -12.83 1.95
C PRO A 282 -7.17 -14.28 1.81
N TYR A 283 -7.38 -14.78 0.60
CA TYR A 283 -7.76 -16.17 0.32
C TYR A 283 -6.58 -16.95 -0.25
N TYR A 284 -6.02 -17.89 0.50
CA TYR A 284 -4.86 -18.70 0.09
C TYR A 284 -5.26 -20.10 -0.35
N VAL A 285 -4.65 -20.59 -1.43
CA VAL A 285 -4.75 -21.96 -1.94
C VAL A 285 -3.34 -22.55 -2.01
N LEU A 286 -3.16 -23.80 -1.60
CA LEU A 286 -1.93 -24.55 -1.88
C LEU A 286 -2.05 -25.23 -3.26
N PRO A 287 -1.30 -24.81 -4.29
CA PRO A 287 -1.41 -25.41 -5.61
C PRO A 287 -1.07 -26.90 -5.59
N ASP A 288 -1.87 -27.69 -6.31
CA ASP A 288 -1.73 -29.15 -6.44
C ASP A 288 -1.68 -29.92 -5.10
N VAL A 289 -2.23 -29.37 -4.01
CA VAL A 289 -2.41 -30.05 -2.71
C VAL A 289 -3.91 -30.20 -2.42
N PRO A 290 -4.44 -31.43 -2.30
CA PRO A 290 -5.81 -31.63 -1.81
C PRO A 290 -5.92 -31.12 -0.37
N ARG A 291 -6.95 -30.31 -0.06
CA ARG A 291 -7.14 -29.73 1.28
C ARG A 291 -7.17 -30.74 2.43
N ASP A 292 -7.60 -31.97 2.21
CA ASP A 292 -7.61 -33.03 3.24
C ASP A 292 -6.20 -33.49 3.66
N GLU A 293 -5.19 -33.18 2.87
CA GLU A 293 -3.77 -33.46 3.15
C GLU A 293 -3.02 -32.21 3.66
N ALA A 294 -3.76 -31.16 4.00
CA ALA A 294 -3.21 -29.89 4.45
C ALA A 294 -3.52 -29.55 5.92
N THR A 295 -2.61 -28.82 6.53
CA THR A 295 -2.65 -28.34 7.91
C THR A 295 -2.46 -26.83 7.98
N ALA A 296 -2.87 -26.23 9.11
CA ALA A 296 -2.61 -24.83 9.41
C ALA A 296 -2.01 -24.64 10.81
N HIS A 297 -1.04 -23.73 10.94
CA HIS A 297 -0.60 -23.20 12.22
C HIS A 297 -1.33 -21.88 12.50
N ILE A 298 -2.04 -21.81 13.63
CA ILE A 298 -2.83 -20.64 14.06
C ILE A 298 -2.26 -20.18 15.41
N PRO A 299 -1.24 -19.30 15.41
CA PRO A 299 -0.50 -18.87 16.61
C PRO A 299 -1.33 -17.91 17.49
N ALA A 300 -2.35 -18.42 18.17
CA ALA A 300 -3.23 -17.63 19.04
C ALA A 300 -3.56 -18.37 20.34
N LYS A 301 -3.56 -17.65 21.46
CA LYS A 301 -3.92 -18.22 22.77
C LYS A 301 -5.43 -18.17 23.03
N THR A 302 -6.12 -17.19 22.46
CA THR A 302 -7.55 -16.96 22.71
C THR A 302 -8.35 -16.91 21.41
N ALA A 303 -9.58 -17.41 21.51
CA ALA A 303 -10.59 -17.40 20.47
C ALA A 303 -11.75 -16.51 20.94
N VAL A 304 -12.23 -15.65 20.05
CA VAL A 304 -13.36 -14.76 20.29
C VAL A 304 -14.64 -15.59 20.43
N ILE A 305 -15.51 -15.22 21.37
CA ILE A 305 -16.88 -15.77 21.46
C ILE A 305 -17.81 -14.88 20.64
N THR A 306 -18.66 -15.50 19.84
CA THR A 306 -19.66 -14.82 19.01
C THR A 306 -21.09 -15.29 19.32
N ASP A 307 -22.06 -14.49 18.92
CA ASP A 307 -23.47 -14.90 18.83
C ASP A 307 -23.72 -15.84 17.63
N ASP A 308 -25.00 -16.20 17.42
CA ASP A 308 -25.50 -17.03 16.33
C ASP A 308 -25.33 -16.40 14.93
N LYS A 309 -25.01 -15.10 14.86
CA LYS A 309 -24.80 -14.33 13.63
C LYS A 309 -23.31 -14.05 13.39
N LEU A 310 -22.43 -14.63 14.21
CA LEU A 310 -20.98 -14.46 14.21
C LEU A 310 -20.54 -13.01 14.52
N VAL A 311 -21.33 -12.29 15.32
CA VAL A 311 -20.97 -11.00 15.93
C VAL A 311 -20.28 -11.26 17.27
N ALA A 312 -19.14 -10.62 17.54
CA ALA A 312 -18.40 -10.84 18.79
C ALA A 312 -19.18 -10.32 20.01
N THR A 313 -19.20 -11.09 21.10
CA THR A 313 -19.84 -10.70 22.37
C THR A 313 -18.94 -9.81 23.24
N GLY A 314 -17.63 -9.83 22.96
CA GLY A 314 -16.57 -9.26 23.79
C GLY A 314 -15.93 -10.27 24.76
N GLU A 315 -16.52 -11.44 24.92
CA GLU A 315 -15.96 -12.53 25.70
C GLU A 315 -14.94 -13.34 24.87
N MET A 316 -13.99 -13.95 25.56
CA MET A 316 -12.93 -14.77 24.97
C MET A 316 -12.90 -16.14 25.65
N LYS A 317 -12.55 -17.19 24.89
CA LYS A 317 -12.22 -18.51 25.40
C LYS A 317 -10.78 -18.90 25.02
N PRO A 318 -10.15 -19.91 25.67
CA PRO A 318 -8.92 -20.49 25.17
C PRO A 318 -9.08 -21.00 23.73
N ASN A 319 -8.03 -20.87 22.91
CA ASN A 319 -7.96 -21.53 21.62
C ASN A 319 -7.84 -23.04 21.82
N ASP A 320 -8.83 -23.80 21.34
CA ASP A 320 -8.98 -25.25 21.49
C ASP A 320 -8.63 -26.04 20.21
N LEU A 321 -8.10 -25.35 19.19
CA LEU A 321 -7.60 -26.02 17.99
C LEU A 321 -6.30 -26.80 18.28
N PRO A 322 -6.14 -28.03 17.74
CA PRO A 322 -4.86 -28.72 17.77
C PRO A 322 -3.84 -28.01 16.89
N ASP A 323 -2.57 -28.10 17.24
CA ASP A 323 -1.46 -27.51 16.49
C ASP A 323 -0.47 -28.61 16.06
N PRO A 324 -0.22 -28.83 14.76
CA PRO A 324 -0.88 -28.16 13.62
C PRO A 324 -2.35 -28.58 13.45
N THR A 325 -3.21 -27.66 13.01
CA THR A 325 -4.65 -27.90 12.81
C THR A 325 -4.90 -28.67 11.51
N PRO A 326 -5.42 -29.91 11.53
CA PRO A 326 -5.78 -30.63 10.31
C PRO A 326 -7.03 -30.03 9.68
N LEU A 327 -6.94 -29.58 8.43
CA LEU A 327 -8.03 -28.87 7.76
C LEU A 327 -9.11 -29.80 7.20
N ARG A 328 -8.79 -31.09 7.01
CA ARG A 328 -9.66 -32.10 6.38
C ARG A 328 -11.13 -32.07 6.80
N ALA A 329 -12.01 -32.40 5.86
CA ALA A 329 -13.44 -32.49 6.11
C ALA A 329 -13.75 -33.43 7.32
N PRO A 330 -14.76 -33.13 8.15
CA PRO A 330 -15.74 -32.05 8.02
C PRO A 330 -15.31 -30.71 8.66
N ARG A 331 -14.02 -30.49 8.99
CA ARG A 331 -13.61 -29.27 9.72
C ARG A 331 -13.84 -28.00 8.90
N THR A 332 -14.70 -27.14 9.45
CA THR A 332 -14.82 -25.73 9.09
C THR A 332 -14.24 -24.87 10.22
N ILE A 333 -13.61 -23.76 9.86
CA ILE A 333 -13.20 -22.68 10.78
C ILE A 333 -13.83 -21.38 10.24
N ASP A 334 -14.48 -20.61 11.09
CA ASP A 334 -15.00 -19.26 10.81
C ASP A 334 -15.03 -18.52 12.16
N ASN A 335 -13.86 -18.07 12.63
CA ASN A 335 -13.75 -17.46 13.95
C ASN A 335 -12.64 -16.41 14.07
N GLY A 336 -12.81 -15.49 15.02
CA GLY A 336 -11.79 -14.53 15.43
C GLY A 336 -10.86 -15.09 16.53
N TYR A 337 -9.61 -14.64 16.51
CA TYR A 337 -8.53 -15.05 17.40
C TYR A 337 -7.73 -13.84 17.87
N THR A 338 -7.36 -13.86 19.16
CA THR A 338 -6.61 -12.80 19.85
C THR A 338 -5.45 -13.40 20.65
N ASP A 339 -4.70 -12.55 21.36
CA ASP A 339 -3.50 -12.95 22.11
C ASP A 339 -2.52 -13.75 21.24
N LEU A 340 -2.25 -13.20 20.04
CA LEU A 340 -1.40 -13.82 19.03
C LEU A 340 0.00 -14.08 19.60
N ILE A 341 0.49 -15.31 19.42
CA ILE A 341 1.83 -15.72 19.80
C ILE A 341 2.80 -15.05 18.82
N ARG A 342 3.77 -14.32 19.37
CA ARG A 342 4.70 -13.48 18.61
C ARG A 342 6.15 -13.84 18.91
N ASP A 343 7.01 -13.67 17.91
CA ASP A 343 8.45 -13.76 18.04
C ASP A 343 9.05 -12.55 18.78
N THR A 344 10.38 -12.53 18.93
CA THR A 344 11.12 -11.41 19.56
C THR A 344 11.03 -10.09 18.80
N ASN A 345 10.57 -10.10 17.54
CA ASN A 345 10.33 -8.92 16.71
C ASN A 345 8.87 -8.45 16.78
N GLY A 346 8.02 -9.09 17.59
CA GLY A 346 6.59 -8.82 17.69
C GLY A 346 5.77 -9.35 16.50
N LYS A 347 6.33 -10.22 15.67
CA LYS A 347 5.66 -10.80 14.50
C LYS A 347 4.98 -12.13 14.85
N SER A 348 3.78 -12.36 14.31
CA SER A 348 3.05 -13.63 14.45
C SER A 348 2.93 -14.31 13.08
N THR A 349 3.30 -15.58 12.97
CA THR A 349 3.41 -16.29 11.68
C THR A 349 2.38 -17.41 11.58
N PHE A 350 1.37 -17.22 10.73
CA PHE A 350 0.41 -18.25 10.35
C PHE A 350 1.01 -19.09 9.23
N THR A 351 0.74 -20.40 9.22
CA THR A 351 1.14 -21.27 8.10
C THR A 351 -0.06 -22.03 7.54
N PHE A 352 -0.02 -22.29 6.23
CA PHE A 352 -0.88 -23.25 5.54
C PHE A 352 0.04 -24.16 4.73
N GLU A 353 0.05 -25.45 5.03
CA GLU A 353 1.07 -26.37 4.52
C GLU A 353 0.50 -27.75 4.16
N GLY A 354 1.18 -28.44 3.24
CA GLY A 354 0.82 -29.79 2.80
C GLY A 354 1.71 -30.24 1.64
N LYS A 355 2.05 -31.54 1.59
CA LYS A 355 2.94 -32.15 0.57
C LYS A 355 4.27 -31.41 0.33
N GLY A 356 4.87 -30.85 1.38
CA GLY A 356 6.13 -30.09 1.29
C GLY A 356 5.98 -28.68 0.71
N ARG A 357 4.76 -28.24 0.40
CA ARG A 357 4.43 -26.85 0.04
C ARG A 357 3.95 -26.11 1.29
N LYS A 358 4.32 -24.84 1.43
CA LYS A 358 3.91 -23.99 2.56
C LYS A 358 3.72 -22.55 2.12
N ILE A 359 2.64 -21.93 2.59
CA ILE A 359 2.39 -20.49 2.59
C ILE A 359 2.53 -19.99 4.02
N GLU A 360 3.31 -18.94 4.22
CA GLU A 360 3.53 -18.25 5.48
C GLU A 360 2.93 -16.85 5.39
N VAL A 361 2.10 -16.49 6.38
CA VAL A 361 1.49 -15.16 6.49
C VAL A 361 1.90 -14.56 7.83
N VAL A 362 2.68 -13.49 7.77
CA VAL A 362 3.33 -12.91 8.94
C VAL A 362 2.65 -11.58 9.28
N TYR A 363 2.16 -11.43 10.49
CA TYR A 363 1.47 -10.22 10.96
C TYR A 363 2.42 -9.35 11.78
N GLY A 364 2.49 -8.06 11.46
CA GLY A 364 3.12 -7.06 12.33
C GLY A 364 2.40 -6.86 13.67
N PRO A 365 3.00 -6.10 14.61
CA PRO A 365 2.53 -5.99 15.99
C PRO A 365 1.11 -5.41 16.16
N LYS A 366 0.67 -4.49 15.29
CA LYS A 366 -0.64 -3.81 15.39
C LYS A 366 -1.79 -4.54 14.70
N TRP A 367 -1.51 -5.60 13.94
CA TRP A 367 -2.52 -6.59 13.55
C TRP A 367 -2.78 -7.51 14.75
N ILE A 368 -3.58 -7.02 15.69
CA ILE A 368 -3.80 -7.65 17.00
C ILE A 368 -4.85 -8.78 16.98
N VAL A 369 -5.63 -8.88 15.90
CA VAL A 369 -6.65 -9.91 15.70
C VAL A 369 -6.38 -10.65 14.39
N ALA A 370 -6.64 -11.96 14.40
CA ALA A 370 -6.76 -12.77 13.20
C ALA A 370 -8.19 -13.31 13.09
N VAL A 371 -8.87 -13.15 11.96
CA VAL A 371 -9.98 -14.06 11.62
C VAL A 371 -9.43 -15.18 10.76
N VAL A 372 -9.88 -16.40 11.01
CA VAL A 372 -9.54 -17.57 10.18
C VAL A 372 -10.82 -18.12 9.59
N TYR A 373 -10.92 -18.10 8.26
CA TYR A 373 -12.04 -18.66 7.51
C TYR A 373 -11.56 -19.79 6.59
N SER A 374 -11.92 -21.04 6.93
CA SER A 374 -11.64 -22.23 6.12
C SER A 374 -12.88 -23.13 6.09
N PRO A 375 -13.80 -22.93 5.14
CA PRO A 375 -14.97 -23.81 4.96
C PRO A 375 -14.55 -25.17 4.42
N ALA A 376 -15.15 -26.24 4.95
CA ALA A 376 -14.75 -27.62 4.65
C ALA A 376 -14.85 -28.03 3.15
N ASN A 377 -15.68 -27.32 2.37
CA ASN A 377 -15.99 -27.63 0.97
C ASN A 377 -15.26 -26.74 -0.06
N GLN A 378 -14.29 -25.93 0.35
CA GLN A 378 -13.47 -25.09 -0.55
C GLN A 378 -12.01 -25.48 -0.46
N GLN A 379 -11.19 -25.17 -1.48
CA GLN A 379 -9.74 -25.46 -1.45
C GLN A 379 -8.90 -24.36 -0.77
N TYR A 380 -9.54 -23.32 -0.21
CA TYR A 380 -8.84 -22.18 0.38
C TYR A 380 -8.91 -22.13 1.92
N ILE A 381 -8.00 -21.33 2.47
CA ILE A 381 -8.06 -20.80 3.84
C ILE A 381 -7.80 -19.30 3.80
N CYS A 382 -8.46 -18.56 4.67
CA CYS A 382 -8.23 -17.14 4.87
C CYS A 382 -7.51 -16.95 6.20
N PHE A 383 -6.40 -16.21 6.17
CA PHE A 383 -5.77 -15.65 7.36
C PHE A 383 -5.92 -14.13 7.26
N GLU A 384 -6.90 -13.60 8.00
CA GLU A 384 -7.38 -12.24 7.90
C GLU A 384 -6.76 -11.36 9.00
N PRO A 385 -5.76 -10.51 8.72
CA PRO A 385 -5.24 -9.57 9.70
C PRO A 385 -6.26 -8.46 9.94
N MET A 386 -6.60 -8.20 11.20
CA MET A 386 -7.56 -7.16 11.60
C MET A 386 -7.03 -6.30 12.76
N ALA A 387 -7.37 -5.02 12.74
CA ALA A 387 -6.99 -4.05 13.77
C ALA A 387 -7.86 -4.13 15.03
N ALA A 388 -9.03 -4.78 14.94
CA ALA A 388 -9.98 -4.99 16.01
C ALA A 388 -10.74 -6.31 15.78
N ILE A 389 -11.45 -6.81 16.80
CA ILE A 389 -12.39 -7.91 16.63
C ILE A 389 -13.59 -7.49 15.79
N THR A 390 -14.31 -8.47 15.24
CA THR A 390 -15.65 -8.28 14.64
C THR A 390 -16.53 -7.40 15.53
N ASN A 391 -17.21 -6.40 14.97
CA ASN A 391 -18.04 -5.43 15.71
C ASN A 391 -17.29 -4.60 16.79
N GLY A 392 -15.95 -4.59 16.76
CA GLY A 392 -15.07 -4.01 17.79
C GLY A 392 -15.46 -2.65 18.37
N PRO A 393 -15.80 -1.62 17.55
CA PRO A 393 -16.20 -0.31 18.07
C PRO A 393 -17.45 -0.34 18.96
N ASN A 394 -18.41 -1.22 18.66
CA ASN A 394 -19.62 -1.40 19.48
C ASN A 394 -19.31 -2.17 20.76
N VAL A 395 -18.53 -3.25 20.67
CA VAL A 395 -18.10 -4.04 21.84
C VAL A 395 -17.21 -3.22 22.79
N ALA A 396 -16.44 -2.28 22.25
CA ALA A 396 -15.65 -1.32 23.02
C ALA A 396 -16.51 -0.24 23.70
N HIS A 397 -17.57 0.23 23.03
CA HIS A 397 -18.56 1.14 23.64
C HIS A 397 -19.29 0.49 24.82
N ASP A 398 -19.62 -0.80 24.71
CA ASP A 398 -20.15 -1.64 25.80
C ASP A 398 -19.16 -1.84 26.98
N GLY A 399 -17.91 -1.37 26.87
CA GLY A 399 -16.85 -1.56 27.86
C GLY A 399 -16.21 -2.95 27.86
N LYS A 400 -16.52 -3.81 26.87
CA LYS A 400 -16.09 -5.23 26.82
C LYS A 400 -14.83 -5.47 25.99
N TYR A 401 -14.40 -4.51 25.17
CA TYR A 401 -13.19 -4.64 24.34
C TYR A 401 -12.25 -3.43 24.47
N PRO A 402 -11.42 -3.38 25.54
CA PRO A 402 -10.49 -2.26 25.78
C PRO A 402 -9.33 -2.20 24.78
N ALA A 403 -9.08 -3.27 24.01
CA ALA A 403 -8.02 -3.32 22.99
C ALA A 403 -8.39 -2.64 21.65
N GLN A 404 -9.58 -2.03 21.55
CA GLN A 404 -10.00 -1.27 20.37
C GLN A 404 -9.02 -0.13 20.08
N GLN A 405 -8.29 -0.26 18.98
CA GLN A 405 -7.37 0.79 18.52
C GLN A 405 -8.15 2.05 18.10
N VAL A 406 -7.64 3.23 18.44
CA VAL A 406 -8.23 4.53 18.11
C VAL A 406 -7.13 5.47 17.64
N LEU A 407 -7.31 6.14 16.50
CA LEU A 407 -6.39 7.17 16.01
C LEU A 407 -6.84 8.53 16.54
N ALA A 408 -5.97 9.22 17.28
CA ALA A 408 -6.17 10.61 17.66
C ALA A 408 -6.25 11.53 16.41
N PRO A 409 -6.83 12.74 16.52
CA PRO A 409 -6.77 13.76 15.46
C PRO A 409 -5.34 14.01 14.98
N GLY A 410 -5.11 14.01 13.67
CA GLY A 410 -3.80 14.19 13.05
C GLY A 410 -2.84 12.98 13.15
N ALA A 411 -3.20 11.93 13.89
CA ALA A 411 -2.34 10.76 14.05
C ALA A 411 -2.40 9.82 12.84
N ALA A 412 -1.26 9.18 12.56
CA ALA A 412 -1.14 8.12 11.57
C ALA A 412 -0.94 6.76 12.25
N TRP A 413 -1.66 5.75 11.77
CA TRP A 413 -1.40 4.35 12.06
C TRP A 413 -0.74 3.72 10.83
N LYS A 414 0.35 2.99 11.02
CA LYS A 414 1.06 2.27 9.95
C LYS A 414 1.42 0.87 10.43
N GLU A 415 1.12 -0.15 9.62
CA GLU A 415 1.47 -1.54 9.88
C GLU A 415 1.63 -2.35 8.59
N SER A 416 2.38 -3.45 8.66
CA SER A 416 2.57 -4.39 7.56
C SER A 416 2.09 -5.80 7.92
N PHE A 417 1.67 -6.55 6.90
CA PHE A 417 1.73 -8.02 6.93
C PHE A 417 2.49 -8.53 5.71
N TRP A 418 3.03 -9.75 5.79
CA TRP A 418 3.82 -10.36 4.73
C TRP A 418 3.23 -11.70 4.30
N VAL A 419 3.39 -12.04 3.02
CA VAL A 419 3.04 -13.34 2.43
C VAL A 419 4.26 -13.92 1.72
N LYS A 420 4.62 -15.15 2.05
CA LYS A 420 5.70 -15.90 1.36
C LYS A 420 5.22 -17.32 1.10
N ALA A 421 5.60 -17.89 -0.04
CA ALA A 421 5.40 -19.31 -0.30
C ALA A 421 6.72 -20.03 -0.57
N THR A 422 6.75 -21.33 -0.26
CA THR A 422 7.92 -22.21 -0.37
C THR A 422 7.50 -23.61 -0.79
N GLY A 423 8.37 -24.35 -1.49
CA GLY A 423 8.08 -25.71 -1.99
C GLY A 423 7.12 -25.77 -3.20
N ILE A 424 6.66 -24.63 -3.70
CA ILE A 424 5.90 -24.53 -4.95
C ILE A 424 6.90 -24.46 -6.11
N GLN A 425 6.65 -25.20 -7.19
CA GLN A 425 7.44 -25.30 -8.42
C GLN A 425 6.50 -25.50 -9.61
#